data_AF-A0A958C6J8-F1
#
_entry.id   AF-A0A958C6J8-F1
#
_cell.length_a   1.000
_cell.length_b   1.000
_cell.length_c   1.000
_cell.angle_alpha   90.00
_cell.angle_beta   90.00
_cell.angle_gamma   90.00
#
_symmetry.space_group_name_H-M   'P 1'
#
loop_
_entity.id
_entity.type
_entity.pdbx_description
1 polymer ?
#
loop_
_entity_poly.entity_id
_entity_poly.type
_entity_poly.pdbx_seq_one_letter_code
_entity_poly.pdbx_strand_id
1 'polypeptide(L)' 'MKVLVGFHLSDLQAEAFTFKQGERAGTTGIGLKSRLLRFQWIKVDGQPFPAPVARDATA' A
#
# COMPACT_ATOMS: atom_id res chain seq x y z
N MET A 1 -9.53 9.91 -13.25
CA MET A 1 -8.20 9.81 -12.65
C MET A 1 -8.13 8.57 -11.77
N LYS A 2 -7.57 7.49 -12.30
CA LYS A 2 -7.33 6.22 -11.61
C LYS A 2 -5.84 6.09 -11.36
N VAL A 3 -5.46 5.90 -10.10
CA VAL A 3 -4.05 5.71 -9.71
C VAL A 3 -3.87 4.28 -9.23
N LEU A 4 -2.85 3.60 -9.77
CA LEU A 4 -2.42 2.27 -9.35
C LEU A 4 -0.98 2.38 -8.83
N VAL A 5 -0.70 1.72 -7.70
CA VAL A 5 0.62 1.72 -7.09
C VAL A 5 1.03 0.30 -6.71
N GLY A 6 2.26 -0.06 -7.03
CA GLY A 6 2.93 -1.23 -6.46
C GLY A 6 3.84 -0.79 -5.33
N PHE A 7 3.78 -1.45 -4.18
CA PHE A 7 4.58 -1.09 -3.01
C PHE A 7 5.01 -2.31 -2.22
N HIS A 8 6.09 -2.16 -1.44
CA HIS A 8 6.54 -3.18 -0.49
C HIS A 8 6.17 -2.80 0.94
N LEU A 9 5.63 -3.78 1.64
CA LEU A 9 5.41 -3.74 3.09
C LEU A 9 6.44 -4.63 3.77
N SER A 10 6.85 -4.25 4.98
CA SER A 10 7.62 -5.09 5.88
C SER A 10 6.94 -5.21 7.22
N ASP A 11 7.39 -6.19 8.01
CA ASP A 11 7.03 -6.29 9.43
C ASP A 11 5.51 -6.37 9.62
N LEU A 12 4.88 -7.30 8.91
CA LEU A 12 3.45 -7.53 8.98
C LEU A 12 3.11 -8.22 10.30
N GLN A 13 2.31 -7.55 11.11
CA GLN A 13 1.93 -7.97 12.46
C GLN A 13 0.42 -8.04 12.56
N ALA A 14 -0.06 -9.09 13.21
CA ALA A 14 -1.46 -9.24 13.58
C ALA A 14 -1.66 -8.79 15.02
N GLU A 15 -2.58 -7.85 15.24
CA GLU A 15 -2.93 -7.33 16.56
C GLU A 15 -4.41 -7.53 16.80
N ALA A 16 -4.75 -8.22 17.88
CA ALA A 16 -6.13 -8.38 18.31
C ALA A 16 -6.64 -7.06 18.90
N PHE A 17 -7.83 -6.64 18.49
CA PHE A 17 -8.50 -5.48 19.06
C PHE A 17 -9.98 -5.79 19.31
N THR A 18 -10.55 -5.14 20.31
CA THR A 18 -11.98 -5.25 20.59
C THR A 18 -12.71 -4.09 19.95
N PHE A 19 -13.79 -4.38 19.20
CA PHE A 19 -14.66 -3.34 18.69
C PHE A 19 -15.35 -2.62 19.86
N LYS A 20 -15.16 -1.30 19.96
CA LYS A 20 -15.73 -0.51 21.07
C LYS A 20 -17.20 -0.13 20.85
N GLN A 21 -17.63 -0.01 19.59
CA GLN A 21 -18.93 0.56 19.21
C GLN A 21 -19.43 -0.08 17.90
N GLY A 22 -20.73 0.04 17.64
CA GLY A 22 -21.40 -0.52 16.46
C GLY A 22 -21.92 -1.95 16.66
N GLU A 23 -22.45 -2.56 15.61
CA GLU A 23 -23.12 -3.87 15.65
C GLU A 23 -22.22 -5.02 16.17
N ARG A 24 -20.90 -4.88 15.98
CA ARG A 24 -19.91 -5.87 16.45
C ARG A 24 -19.23 -5.50 17.77
N ALA A 25 -19.75 -4.53 18.53
CA ALA A 25 -19.16 -4.11 19.79
C ALA A 25 -18.97 -5.29 20.76
N GLY A 26 -17.82 -5.34 21.43
CA GLY A 26 -17.45 -6.43 22.34
C GLY A 26 -16.81 -7.66 21.68
N THR A 27 -16.81 -7.75 20.34
CA THR A 27 -16.12 -8.84 19.62
C THR A 27 -14.65 -8.52 19.35
N THR A 28 -13.83 -9.57 19.19
CA THR A 28 -12.41 -9.45 18.84
C THR A 28 -12.25 -9.46 17.31
N GLY A 29 -11.64 -8.41 16.79
CA GLY A 29 -11.12 -8.32 15.43
C GLY A 29 -9.61 -8.51 15.40
N ILE A 30 -9.08 -8.82 14.22
CA ILE A 30 -7.64 -8.81 13.95
C ILE A 30 -7.33 -7.63 13.04
N GLY A 31 -6.48 -6.72 13.54
CA GLY A 31 -5.87 -5.65 12.76
C GLY A 31 -4.54 -6.12 12.20
N LEU A 32 -4.28 -5.84 10.93
CA LEU A 32 -2.98 -6.06 10.32
C LEU A 32 -2.24 -4.73 10.26
N LYS A 33 -1.10 -4.65 10.93
CA LYS A 33 -0.20 -3.49 10.89
C LYS A 33 1.06 -3.88 10.13
N SER A 34 1.58 -2.96 9.32
CA SER A 34 2.85 -3.16 8.63
C SER A 34 3.49 -1.80 8.34
N ARG A 35 4.79 -1.81 8.05
CA ARG A 35 5.53 -0.62 7.63
C ARG A 35 5.64 -0.58 6.12
N LEU A 36 5.19 0.52 5.52
CA LEU A 36 5.46 0.82 4.11
C LEU A 36 6.94 1.13 3.94
N LEU A 37 7.64 0.31 3.15
CA LEU A 37 9.06 0.49 2.89
C LEU A 37 9.31 1.41 1.71
N ARG A 38 8.68 1.12 0.57
CA ARG A 38 8.88 1.86 -0.68
C ARG A 38 7.77 1.62 -1.68
N PHE A 39 7.54 2.61 -2.53
CA PHE A 39 6.81 2.43 -3.79
C PHE A 39 7.74 1.85 -4.84
N GLN A 40 7.29 0.80 -5.53
CA GLN A 40 8.01 0.21 -6.67
C GLN A 40 7.69 0.92 -7.98
N TRP A 41 6.40 1.18 -8.21
CA TRP A 41 5.91 1.82 -9.44
C TRP A 41 4.57 2.47 -9.16
N ILE A 42 4.27 3.50 -9.95
CA ILE A 42 3.00 4.22 -9.91
C ILE A 42 2.50 4.27 -11.36
N LYS A 43 1.20 4.14 -11.56
CA LYS A 43 0.53 4.35 -12.85
C LYS A 43 -0.65 5.28 -12.66
N VAL A 44 -0.72 6.33 -13.46
CA VAL A 44 -1.84 7.27 -13.51
C VAL A 44 -2.55 7.07 -14.84
N ASP A 45 -3.83 6.70 -14.78
CA ASP A 45 -4.66 6.40 -15.95
C ASP A 45 -3.98 5.39 -16.92
N GLY A 46 -3.22 4.44 -16.36
CA GLY A 46 -2.49 3.39 -17.08
C GLY A 46 -1.06 3.75 -17.49
N GLN A 47 -0.66 5.02 -17.43
CA GLN A 47 0.68 5.48 -17.79
C GLN A 47 1.63 5.45 -16.59
N PRO A 48 2.89 4.97 -16.74
CA PRO A 48 3.87 5.00 -15.66
C PRO A 48 4.13 6.41 -15.14
N PHE A 49 4.27 6.52 -13.82
CA PHE A 49 4.64 7.75 -13.13
C PHE A 49 5.82 7.49 -12.19
N PRO A 50 6.92 8.27 -12.26
CA PRO A 50 7.19 9.31 -13.24
C PRO A 50 7.19 8.74 -14.67
N ALA A 51 6.86 9.58 -15.65
CA ALA A 51 6.96 9.19 -17.06
C ALA A 51 8.36 8.63 -17.29
N PRO A 52 8.51 7.52 -18.04
CA PRO A 52 9.82 6.93 -18.26
C PRO A 52 10.72 8.00 -18.88
N VAL A 53 11.68 8.49 -18.11
CA VAL A 53 12.80 9.24 -18.66
C VAL A 53 13.50 8.28 -19.59
N ALA A 54 13.55 8.62 -20.88
CA ALA A 54 14.39 7.91 -21.83
C ALA A 54 15.78 7.88 -21.21
N ARG A 55 16.21 6.71 -20.72
CA ARG A 55 17.60 6.54 -20.32
C ARG A 55 18.37 6.71 -21.62
N ASP A 56 19.13 7.80 -21.70
CA ASP A 56 20.05 8.04 -22.79
C ASP A 56 20.83 6.76 -23.03
N ALA A 57 20.59 6.16 -24.20
CA ALA A 57 21.44 5.14 -24.74
C ALA A 57 22.75 5.85 -25.14
N THR A 58 23.67 5.97 -24.20
CA THR A 58 25.01 6.46 -24.49
C THR A 58 26.05 5.64 -23.76
N ALA A 59 26.80 4.91 -24.61
CA ALA A 59 28.12 4.32 -24.44
C ALA A 59 28.29 3.15 -23.47
#